data_AF-A0A7W8ZHN7-F1
#
_entry.id   AF-A0A7W8ZHN7-F1
#
_cell.length_a   1.000
_cell.length_b   1.000
_cell.length_c   1.000
_cell.angle_alpha   90.00
_cell.angle_beta   90.00
_cell.angle_gamma   90.00
#
_symmetry.space_group_name_H-M   'P 1'
#
loop_
_entity.id
_entity.type
_entity.pdbx_description
1 polymer ?
#
loop_
_entity_poly.entity_id
_entity_poly.type
_entity_poly.pdbx_seq_one_letter_code
_entity_poly.pdbx_strand_id
1 'polypeptide(L)'
;MKYLFILFFLFCSEKTFSQSATYKLTNKQDGTSSNISIRRTDDQVEVNVIANWNNKARTYGQFTGKGTITDNKATIRTEKKSQPCKVILTFLKDSLSADFQDCENDQLPANFSGIYTKIDDNVTGEYIVSADICYFYSKPDEKSRKKGFAYTPEVLNIEELLEGNWGFATFMSEGKHLFGYVKLSDLKFKRTYLFD
;
A
#
# COMPACT_ATOMS: atom_id res chain seq x y z
N MET A 1 -53.07 15.54 -2.82
CA MET A 1 -52.11 14.42 -2.59
C MET A 1 -51.23 14.23 -3.82
N LYS A 2 -50.22 15.08 -4.05
CA LYS A 2 -49.36 14.99 -5.25
C LYS A 2 -47.86 15.23 -4.98
N TYR A 3 -47.45 15.36 -3.71
CA TYR A 3 -46.08 15.70 -3.34
C TYR A 3 -45.39 14.65 -2.46
N LEU A 4 -45.94 13.44 -2.35
CA LEU A 4 -45.35 12.37 -1.52
C LEU A 4 -44.49 11.37 -2.31
N PHE A 5 -44.19 11.64 -3.59
CA PHE A 5 -43.45 10.72 -4.47
C PHE A 5 -42.00 11.16 -4.77
N ILE A 6 -41.57 12.32 -4.27
CA ILE A 6 -40.23 12.89 -4.55
C ILE A 6 -39.22 12.58 -3.42
N LEU A 7 -39.63 11.94 -2.33
CA LEU A 7 -38.70 11.56 -1.25
C LEU A 7 -37.99 10.21 -1.46
N PHE A 8 -38.33 9.45 -2.51
CA PHE A 8 -37.80 8.08 -2.71
C PHE A 8 -36.53 8.00 -3.57
N PHE A 9 -36.07 9.11 -4.17
CA PHE A 9 -34.93 9.12 -5.10
C PHE A 9 -33.64 9.73 -4.52
N LEU A 10 -33.54 9.76 -3.18
CA LEU A 10 -32.36 10.23 -2.45
C LEU A 10 -31.69 9.13 -1.62
N PHE A 11 -31.87 7.86 -2.02
CA PHE A 11 -30.82 6.87 -1.76
C PHE A 11 -29.67 7.15 -2.74
N CYS A 12 -28.93 8.22 -2.46
CA CYS A 12 -27.54 8.35 -2.86
C CYS A 12 -26.85 7.08 -2.38
N SER A 13 -26.75 6.11 -3.26
CA SER A 13 -25.89 4.95 -3.08
C SER A 13 -24.51 5.57 -2.98
N GLU A 14 -23.98 5.67 -1.75
CA GLU A 14 -22.58 5.99 -1.51
C GLU A 14 -21.80 4.94 -2.29
N LYS A 15 -21.39 5.29 -3.52
CA LYS A 15 -20.54 4.43 -4.30
C LYS A 15 -19.24 4.35 -3.51
N THR A 16 -19.04 3.22 -2.86
CA THR A 16 -17.78 2.85 -2.22
C THR A 16 -16.75 2.74 -3.34
N PHE A 17 -16.14 3.87 -3.70
CA PHE A 17 -15.08 3.86 -4.68
C PHE A 17 -13.85 3.27 -4.00
N SER A 18 -13.50 2.04 -4.35
CA SER A 18 -12.14 1.53 -4.13
C SER A 18 -11.16 2.54 -4.75
N GLN A 19 -10.43 3.28 -3.92
CA GLN A 19 -9.40 4.23 -4.35
C GLN A 19 -8.02 3.59 -4.18
N SER A 20 -7.08 3.98 -5.04
CA SER A 20 -5.67 3.70 -4.79
C SER A 20 -5.28 4.30 -3.44
N ALA A 21 -4.76 3.48 -2.54
CA ALA A 21 -4.48 3.87 -1.16
C ALA A 21 -3.64 2.80 -0.44
N THR A 22 -3.08 3.19 0.69
CA THR A 22 -2.43 2.27 1.63
C THR A 22 -3.24 2.11 2.89
N TYR A 23 -3.41 0.86 3.32
CA TYR A 23 -4.15 0.47 4.50
C TYR A 23 -3.23 -0.28 5.46
N LYS A 24 -3.50 -0.17 6.76
CA LYS A 24 -2.69 -0.78 7.82
C LYS A 24 -3.56 -1.56 8.82
N LEU A 25 -3.05 -2.72 9.20
CA LEU A 25 -3.50 -3.51 10.34
C LEU A 25 -2.39 -3.50 11.39
N THR A 26 -2.75 -3.33 12.66
CA THR A 26 -1.83 -3.47 13.79
C THR A 26 -2.48 -4.31 14.86
N ASN A 27 -1.87 -5.46 15.14
CA ASN A 27 -2.29 -6.37 16.19
C ASN A 27 -1.62 -5.94 17.49
N LYS A 28 -2.38 -5.31 18.40
CA LYS A 28 -1.83 -4.72 19.63
C LYS A 28 -1.29 -5.77 20.61
N GLN A 29 -1.76 -7.01 20.52
CA GLN A 29 -1.44 -8.09 21.45
C GLN A 29 0.00 -8.59 21.29
N ASP A 30 0.48 -8.72 20.05
CA ASP A 30 1.83 -9.20 19.72
C ASP A 30 2.70 -8.12 19.05
N GLY A 31 2.10 -6.98 18.71
CA GLY A 31 2.75 -5.87 18.02
C GLY A 31 3.02 -6.14 16.54
N THR A 32 2.47 -7.22 15.98
CA THR A 32 2.57 -7.48 14.55
C THR A 32 1.77 -6.44 13.76
N SER A 33 2.22 -6.15 12.54
CA SER A 33 1.55 -5.19 11.67
C SER A 33 1.62 -5.63 10.22
N SER A 34 0.66 -5.18 9.42
CA SER A 34 0.65 -5.39 7.98
C SER A 34 0.18 -4.14 7.27
N ASN A 35 0.85 -3.79 6.17
CA ASN A 35 0.45 -2.73 5.26
C ASN A 35 0.01 -3.37 3.94
N ILE A 36 -1.12 -2.91 3.40
CA ILE A 36 -1.62 -3.28 2.07
C ILE A 36 -1.70 -2.00 1.24
N SER A 37 -0.84 -1.88 0.25
CA SER A 37 -0.89 -0.84 -0.76
C SER A 37 -1.64 -1.35 -1.98
N ILE A 38 -2.69 -0.62 -2.38
CA ILE A 38 -3.55 -0.97 -3.51
C ILE A 38 -3.42 0.09 -4.58
N ARG A 39 -2.98 -0.29 -5.78
CA ARG A 39 -3.04 0.53 -6.98
C ARG A 39 -4.18 0.07 -7.85
N ARG A 40 -5.13 0.96 -8.13
CA ARG A 40 -6.28 0.69 -9.01
C ARG A 40 -6.12 1.38 -10.37
N THR A 41 -6.40 0.63 -11.43
CA THR A 41 -6.56 1.13 -12.79
C THR A 41 -7.84 0.53 -13.35
N ASP A 42 -8.89 1.35 -13.50
CA ASP A 42 -10.23 0.92 -13.91
C ASP A 42 -10.83 -0.17 -12.99
N ASP A 43 -10.99 -1.39 -13.49
CA ASP A 43 -11.44 -2.56 -12.74
C ASP A 43 -10.27 -3.41 -12.23
N GLN A 44 -9.05 -3.15 -12.68
CA GLN A 44 -7.86 -3.85 -12.24
C GLN A 44 -7.30 -3.27 -10.94
N VAL A 45 -6.83 -4.16 -10.09
CA VAL A 45 -6.08 -3.82 -8.88
C VAL A 45 -4.78 -4.57 -8.83
N GLU A 46 -3.73 -3.85 -8.46
CA GLU A 46 -2.44 -4.38 -8.07
C GLU A 46 -2.25 -4.13 -6.59
N VAL A 47 -1.70 -5.12 -5.90
CA VAL A 47 -1.57 -5.11 -4.45
C VAL A 47 -0.14 -5.45 -4.08
N ASN A 48 0.40 -4.69 -3.14
CA ASN A 48 1.63 -5.00 -2.43
C ASN A 48 1.31 -5.07 -0.94
N VAL A 49 1.55 -6.23 -0.34
CA VAL A 49 1.36 -6.50 1.08
C VAL A 49 2.72 -6.67 1.73
N ILE A 50 2.94 -5.97 2.85
CA ILE A 50 4.12 -6.13 3.69
C ILE A 50 3.66 -6.40 5.11
N ALA A 51 4.05 -7.54 5.66
CA ALA A 51 3.78 -7.92 7.03
C ALA A 51 5.06 -7.93 7.87
N ASN A 52 4.94 -7.53 9.13
CA ASN A 52 6.01 -7.45 10.10
C ASN A 52 5.60 -8.16 11.39
N TRP A 53 6.42 -9.13 11.82
CA TRP A 53 6.16 -9.97 12.98
C TRP A 53 6.61 -9.35 14.31
N ASN A 54 7.22 -8.16 14.29
CA ASN A 54 7.72 -7.49 15.49
C ASN A 54 8.60 -8.38 16.39
N ASN A 55 9.31 -9.34 15.78
CA ASN A 55 10.21 -10.24 16.50
C ASN A 55 11.66 -9.74 16.43
N LYS A 56 12.53 -10.28 17.29
CA LYS A 56 13.96 -9.88 17.33
C LYS A 56 14.69 -10.16 16.01
N ALA A 57 14.24 -11.16 15.25
CA ALA A 57 14.78 -11.50 13.94
C ALA A 57 14.32 -10.54 12.82
N ARG A 58 13.39 -9.61 13.13
CA ARG A 58 12.75 -8.71 12.16
C ARG A 58 12.17 -9.45 10.96
N THR A 59 11.52 -10.57 11.22
CA THR A 59 10.85 -11.35 10.18
C THR A 59 9.80 -10.49 9.49
N TYR A 60 9.93 -10.42 8.18
CA TYR A 60 8.99 -9.76 7.30
C TYR A 60 8.48 -10.74 6.25
N GLY A 61 7.31 -10.42 5.74
CA GLY A 61 6.61 -11.20 4.74
C GLY A 61 6.11 -10.26 3.66
N GLN A 62 6.16 -10.70 2.40
CA GLN A 62 5.72 -9.87 1.28
C GLN A 62 4.89 -10.69 0.30
N PHE A 63 3.82 -10.07 -0.19
CA PHE A 63 3.02 -10.60 -1.28
C PHE A 63 2.72 -9.49 -2.27
N THR A 64 2.92 -9.79 -3.55
CA THR A 64 2.46 -8.95 -4.64
C THR A 64 1.54 -9.75 -5.54
N GLY A 65 0.54 -9.09 -6.09
CA GLY A 65 -0.39 -9.74 -6.99
C GLY A 65 -1.35 -8.78 -7.65
N LYS A 66 -2.10 -9.31 -8.61
CA LYS A 66 -3.10 -8.56 -9.36
C LYS A 66 -4.45 -9.29 -9.31
N GLY A 67 -5.51 -8.52 -9.51
CA GLY A 67 -6.88 -9.03 -9.61
C GLY A 67 -7.82 -8.02 -10.22
N THR A 68 -9.09 -8.41 -10.34
CA THR A 68 -10.16 -7.56 -10.85
C THR A 68 -11.18 -7.30 -9.74
N ILE A 69 -11.68 -6.08 -9.64
CA ILE A 69 -12.74 -5.70 -8.72
C ILE A 69 -14.10 -6.07 -9.33
N THR A 70 -14.89 -6.84 -8.59
CA THR A 70 -16.31 -7.09 -8.86
C THR A 70 -17.08 -6.93 -7.55
N ASP A 71 -18.15 -6.14 -7.55
CA ASP A 71 -18.99 -5.90 -6.37
C ASP A 71 -18.21 -5.50 -5.10
N ASN A 72 -17.28 -4.55 -5.24
CA ASN A 72 -16.38 -4.09 -4.17
C ASN A 72 -15.50 -5.20 -3.58
N LYS A 73 -15.29 -6.29 -4.30
CA LYS A 73 -14.39 -7.38 -3.91
C LYS A 73 -13.34 -7.61 -4.98
N ALA A 74 -12.13 -7.95 -4.57
CA ALA A 74 -11.10 -8.41 -5.47
C ALA A 74 -10.49 -9.70 -4.93
N THR A 75 -10.28 -10.67 -5.82
CA THR A 75 -9.45 -11.84 -5.51
C THR A 75 -8.09 -11.64 -6.14
N ILE A 76 -7.08 -11.50 -5.31
CA ILE A 76 -5.70 -11.29 -5.72
C ILE A 76 -4.97 -12.62 -5.67
N ARG A 77 -4.24 -12.92 -6.74
CA ARG A 77 -3.35 -14.08 -6.81
C ARG A 77 -1.94 -13.59 -7.11
N THR A 78 -0.96 -14.30 -6.57
CA THR A 78 0.44 -14.12 -6.98
C THR A 78 0.59 -14.44 -8.46
N GLU A 79 1.52 -13.77 -9.13
CA GLU A 79 1.89 -14.08 -10.52
C GLU A 79 2.58 -15.46 -10.64
N LYS A 80 3.12 -15.99 -9.53
CA LYS A 80 3.78 -17.30 -9.48
C LYS A 80 2.76 -18.43 -9.33
N LYS A 81 2.48 -19.17 -10.41
CA LYS A 81 1.56 -20.32 -10.42
C LYS A 81 1.89 -21.42 -9.39
N SER A 82 3.13 -21.50 -8.91
CA SER A 82 3.58 -22.49 -7.93
C SER A 82 3.22 -22.15 -6.48
N GLN A 83 2.67 -20.96 -6.20
CA GLN A 83 2.28 -20.53 -4.86
C GLN A 83 0.75 -20.34 -4.82
N PRO A 84 0.02 -21.10 -3.99
CA PRO A 84 -1.45 -21.04 -3.95
C PRO A 84 -2.00 -19.82 -3.22
N CYS A 85 -1.14 -19.00 -2.59
CA CYS A 85 -1.55 -17.85 -1.77
C CYS A 85 -2.50 -16.92 -2.53
N LYS A 86 -3.65 -16.71 -1.92
CA LYS A 86 -4.76 -15.90 -2.41
C LYS A 86 -5.15 -14.89 -1.35
N VAL A 87 -5.38 -13.66 -1.78
CA VAL A 87 -5.87 -12.59 -0.89
C VAL A 87 -7.22 -12.12 -1.40
N ILE A 88 -8.26 -12.27 -0.58
CA ILE A 88 -9.58 -11.71 -0.87
C ILE A 88 -9.66 -10.35 -0.20
N LEU A 89 -9.90 -9.32 -0.99
CA LEU A 89 -10.09 -7.96 -0.55
C LEU A 89 -11.58 -7.60 -0.66
N THR A 90 -12.13 -6.98 0.38
CA THR A 90 -13.45 -6.33 0.34
C THR A 90 -13.29 -4.87 0.71
N PHE A 91 -13.61 -3.99 -0.24
CA PHE A 91 -13.52 -2.55 -0.08
C PHE A 91 -14.74 -2.03 0.70
N LEU A 92 -14.48 -1.41 1.83
CA LEU A 92 -15.47 -0.73 2.66
C LEU A 92 -15.25 0.78 2.54
N LYS A 93 -16.13 1.59 3.14
CA LYS A 93 -16.10 3.05 2.99
C LYS A 93 -14.74 3.67 3.38
N ASP A 94 -14.27 3.34 4.58
CA ASP A 94 -13.04 3.92 5.17
C ASP A 94 -12.02 2.84 5.56
N SER A 95 -12.23 1.61 5.12
CA SER A 95 -11.43 0.45 5.54
C SER A 95 -11.38 -0.61 4.45
N LEU A 96 -10.46 -1.55 4.62
CA LEU A 96 -10.27 -2.68 3.74
C LEU A 96 -10.34 -3.97 4.56
N SER A 97 -11.27 -4.87 4.24
CA SER A 97 -11.21 -6.23 4.78
C SER A 97 -10.29 -7.05 3.90
N ALA A 98 -9.31 -7.72 4.50
CA ALA A 98 -8.43 -8.66 3.81
C ALA A 98 -8.55 -10.05 4.44
N ASP A 99 -8.62 -11.07 3.59
CA ASP A 99 -8.60 -12.48 3.99
C ASP A 99 -7.54 -13.24 3.19
N PHE A 100 -6.54 -13.76 3.89
CA PHE A 100 -5.41 -14.50 3.35
C PHE A 100 -5.70 -16.01 3.40
N GLN A 101 -5.71 -16.64 2.23
CA GLN A 101 -6.04 -18.06 2.05
C GLN A 101 -4.87 -18.79 1.40
N ASP A 102 -4.55 -19.98 1.90
CA ASP A 102 -3.52 -20.87 1.35
C ASP A 102 -2.13 -20.21 1.23
N CYS A 103 -1.84 -19.23 2.09
CA CYS A 103 -0.54 -18.57 2.15
C CYS A 103 0.37 -19.33 3.13
N GLU A 104 1.59 -19.64 2.70
CA GLU A 104 2.57 -20.32 3.55
C GLU A 104 2.89 -19.47 4.80
N ASN A 105 3.02 -20.14 5.95
CA ASN A 105 3.14 -19.52 7.29
C ASN A 105 4.33 -18.57 7.43
N ASP A 106 5.35 -18.72 6.59
CA ASP A 106 6.57 -17.93 6.57
C ASP A 106 6.46 -16.66 5.71
N GLN A 107 5.38 -16.49 4.93
CA GLN A 107 5.22 -15.35 4.03
C GLN A 107 4.07 -14.43 4.44
N LEU A 108 2.86 -14.93 4.73
CA LEU A 108 1.71 -14.12 5.17
C LEU A 108 0.60 -15.01 5.79
N PRO A 109 0.70 -15.40 7.07
CA PRO A 109 -0.30 -16.26 7.69
C PRO A 109 -1.65 -15.56 7.83
N ALA A 110 -2.69 -16.35 8.06
CA ALA A 110 -4.06 -15.89 8.29
C ALA A 110 -4.21 -14.93 9.51
N ASN A 111 -3.18 -14.80 10.36
CA ASN A 111 -3.13 -13.81 11.44
C ASN A 111 -3.06 -12.35 10.94
N PHE A 112 -2.79 -12.14 9.65
CA PHE A 112 -2.91 -10.83 9.00
C PHE A 112 -4.26 -10.63 8.29
N SER A 113 -5.18 -11.61 8.34
CA SER A 113 -6.58 -11.39 7.94
C SER A 113 -7.28 -10.49 8.94
N GLY A 114 -8.08 -9.54 8.44
CA GLY A 114 -8.80 -8.60 9.30
C GLY A 114 -9.23 -7.32 8.58
N ILE A 115 -9.62 -6.33 9.38
CA ILE A 115 -10.01 -5.00 8.90
C ILE A 115 -8.82 -4.05 9.03
N TYR A 116 -8.38 -3.52 7.90
CA TYR A 116 -7.31 -2.56 7.77
C TYR A 116 -7.89 -1.14 7.70
N THR A 117 -7.24 -0.20 8.37
CA THR A 117 -7.60 1.22 8.34
C THR A 117 -6.78 1.93 7.27
N LYS A 118 -7.40 2.81 6.48
CA LYS A 118 -6.68 3.64 5.51
C LYS A 118 -5.72 4.59 6.24
N ILE A 119 -4.45 4.63 5.81
CA ILE A 119 -3.44 5.53 6.39
C ILE A 119 -2.95 6.59 5.41
N ASP A 120 -3.06 6.36 4.11
CA ASP A 120 -2.58 7.28 3.07
C ASP A 120 -3.28 7.03 1.73
N ASP A 121 -3.37 8.06 0.89
CA ASP A 121 -3.80 7.96 -0.52
C ASP A 121 -2.66 7.53 -1.46
N ASN A 122 -1.42 7.61 -0.98
CA ASN A 122 -0.23 7.14 -1.68
C ASN A 122 -0.17 5.60 -1.71
N VAL A 123 0.57 5.08 -2.69
CA VAL A 123 0.80 3.64 -2.91
C VAL A 123 2.29 3.35 -3.10
N THR A 124 2.74 2.16 -2.76
CA THR A 124 4.13 1.72 -3.00
C THR A 124 4.44 1.66 -4.50
N GLY A 125 5.71 1.81 -4.85
CA GLY A 125 6.19 1.72 -6.24
C GLY A 125 7.21 2.80 -6.58
N GLU A 126 7.35 3.09 -7.86
CA GLU A 126 8.32 4.10 -8.34
C GLU A 126 7.82 5.52 -8.12
N TYR A 127 8.71 6.38 -7.62
CA TYR A 127 8.49 7.80 -7.42
C TYR A 127 9.66 8.59 -8.02
N ILE A 128 9.37 9.76 -8.58
CA ILE A 128 10.38 10.70 -9.07
C ILE A 128 10.63 11.74 -7.98
N VAL A 129 11.89 12.00 -7.66
CA VAL A 129 12.29 13.12 -6.81
C VAL A 129 11.86 14.43 -7.46
N SER A 130 11.03 15.20 -6.76
CA SER A 130 10.46 16.45 -7.26
C SER A 130 10.96 17.69 -6.54
N ALA A 131 11.51 17.54 -5.34
CA ALA A 131 12.29 18.56 -4.66
C ALA A 131 13.73 18.63 -5.21
N ASP A 132 14.42 19.75 -5.02
CA ASP A 132 15.83 19.88 -5.42
C ASP A 132 16.70 18.80 -4.77
N ILE A 133 16.47 18.53 -3.48
CA ILE A 133 17.16 17.50 -2.70
C ILE A 133 16.13 16.72 -1.88
N CYS A 134 16.11 15.40 -2.05
CA CYS A 134 15.38 14.47 -1.20
C CYS A 134 16.37 13.77 -0.26
N TYR A 135 16.18 13.92 1.05
CA TYR A 135 17.04 13.28 2.06
C TYR A 135 16.51 11.92 2.50
N PHE A 136 17.42 10.97 2.70
CA PHE A 136 17.16 9.68 3.31
C PHE A 136 17.46 9.73 4.80
N TYR A 137 16.50 9.39 5.63
CA TYR A 137 16.55 9.45 7.08
C TYR A 137 16.66 8.05 7.70
N SER A 138 17.22 7.97 8.90
CA SER A 138 17.32 6.71 9.67
C SER A 138 16.00 6.24 10.28
N LYS A 139 15.07 7.17 10.49
CA LYS A 139 13.71 6.96 11.01
C LYS A 139 12.76 7.90 10.24
N PRO A 140 11.44 7.64 10.22
CA PRO A 140 10.44 8.54 9.62
C PRO A 140 10.24 9.79 10.51
N ASP A 141 11.31 10.56 10.70
CA ASP A 141 11.39 11.76 11.54
C ASP A 141 12.50 12.65 10.98
N GLU A 142 12.15 13.92 10.74
CA GLU A 142 13.06 14.95 10.21
C GLU A 142 14.24 15.24 11.14
N LYS A 143 14.06 15.01 12.45
CA LYS A 143 15.12 15.18 13.45
C LYS A 143 16.09 14.00 13.48
N SER A 144 15.77 12.91 12.78
CA SER A 144 16.63 11.73 12.74
C SER A 144 17.84 11.93 11.84
N ARG A 145 18.83 11.04 11.98
CA ARG A 145 20.08 11.12 11.23
C ARG A 145 19.82 10.99 9.72
N LYS A 146 20.34 11.94 8.94
CA LYS A 146 20.42 11.86 7.47
C LYS A 146 21.49 10.83 7.07
N LYS A 147 21.12 9.88 6.22
CA LYS A 147 21.97 8.80 5.70
C LYS A 147 22.53 9.11 4.31
N GLY A 148 21.83 9.93 3.54
CA GLY A 148 22.19 10.30 2.17
C GLY A 148 21.11 11.18 1.55
N PHE A 149 21.22 11.42 0.25
CA PHE A 149 20.25 12.20 -0.52
C PHE A 149 20.22 11.75 -1.98
N ALA A 150 19.16 12.14 -2.68
CA ALA A 150 19.01 12.09 -4.13
C ALA A 150 18.56 13.47 -4.65
N TYR A 151 18.90 13.80 -5.89
CA TYR A 151 18.49 15.05 -6.55
C TYR A 151 17.33 14.79 -7.49
N THR A 152 16.56 15.81 -7.82
CA THR A 152 15.64 15.74 -8.97
C THR A 152 16.43 15.57 -10.27
N PRO A 153 15.98 14.73 -11.24
CA PRO A 153 14.74 13.94 -11.28
C PRO A 153 14.98 12.43 -11.02
N GLU A 154 15.77 12.06 -10.01
CA GLU A 154 16.07 10.65 -9.71
C GLU A 154 14.82 9.83 -9.38
N VAL A 155 14.84 8.54 -9.73
CA VAL A 155 13.73 7.61 -9.46
C VAL A 155 14.04 6.79 -8.22
N LEU A 156 13.15 6.84 -7.24
CA LEU A 156 13.21 6.06 -6.01
C LEU A 156 12.15 4.96 -6.06
N ASN A 157 12.45 3.79 -5.51
CA ASN A 157 11.45 2.76 -5.26
C ASN A 157 10.97 2.86 -3.81
N ILE A 158 9.69 3.17 -3.60
CA ILE A 158 9.06 3.20 -2.28
C ILE A 158 8.48 1.82 -1.99
N GLU A 159 9.11 1.12 -1.05
CA GLU A 159 8.77 -0.25 -0.69
C GLU A 159 7.68 -0.30 0.39
N GLU A 160 7.72 0.61 1.36
CA GLU A 160 6.75 0.71 2.45
C GLU A 160 6.28 2.15 2.60
N LEU A 161 4.98 2.33 2.87
CA LEU A 161 4.39 3.62 3.24
C LEU A 161 4.02 3.63 4.72
N LEU A 162 4.29 4.75 5.38
CA LEU A 162 4.07 4.94 6.81
C LEU A 162 3.19 6.16 7.06
N GLU A 163 2.54 6.16 8.22
CA GLU A 163 1.76 7.31 8.68
C GLU A 163 2.61 8.60 8.71
N GLY A 164 1.96 9.72 8.42
CA GLY A 164 2.61 11.04 8.46
C GLY A 164 3.40 11.39 7.20
N ASN A 165 3.02 10.86 6.03
CA ASN A 165 3.59 11.21 4.72
C ASN A 165 5.06 10.76 4.53
N TRP A 166 5.40 9.56 5.03
CA TRP A 166 6.72 8.96 4.94
C TRP A 166 6.70 7.67 4.13
N GLY A 167 7.79 7.40 3.42
CA GLY A 167 8.03 6.12 2.75
C GLY A 167 9.41 5.56 3.08
N PHE A 168 9.54 4.24 3.14
CA PHE A 168 10.84 3.58 3.09
C PHE A 168 11.25 3.40 1.63
N ALA A 169 12.36 4.02 1.25
CA ALA A 169 12.85 4.07 -0.11
C ALA A 169 14.15 3.28 -0.26
N THR A 170 14.29 2.64 -1.41
CA THR A 170 15.55 2.13 -1.93
C THR A 170 15.92 2.86 -3.22
N PHE A 171 17.22 3.10 -3.39
CA PHE A 171 17.78 3.83 -4.51
C PHE A 171 19.14 3.24 -4.87
N MET A 172 19.37 3.02 -6.16
CA MET A 172 20.65 2.55 -6.66
C MET A 172 21.19 3.58 -7.66
N SER A 173 22.36 4.13 -7.36
CA SER A 173 23.05 5.08 -8.24
C SER A 173 24.53 4.76 -8.28
N GLU A 174 25.07 4.63 -9.48
CA GLU A 174 26.49 4.34 -9.74
C GLU A 174 27.02 3.15 -8.92
N GLY A 175 26.20 2.10 -8.77
CA GLY A 175 26.54 0.89 -8.00
C GLY A 175 26.47 1.05 -6.48
N LYS A 176 26.08 2.21 -5.96
CA LYS A 176 25.83 2.43 -4.53
C LYS A 176 24.36 2.26 -4.21
N HIS A 177 24.10 1.46 -3.17
CA HIS A 177 22.75 1.27 -2.64
C HIS A 177 22.50 2.24 -1.49
N LEU A 178 21.53 3.12 -1.65
CA LEU A 178 21.03 4.02 -0.61
C LEU A 178 19.63 3.56 -0.21
N PHE A 179 19.39 3.52 1.10
CA PHE A 179 18.08 3.14 1.64
C PHE A 179 17.78 3.91 2.91
N GLY A 180 16.51 4.17 3.17
CA GLY A 180 16.08 4.93 4.34
C GLY A 180 14.70 5.53 4.16
N TYR A 181 14.26 6.28 5.16
CA TYR A 181 12.96 6.93 5.15
C TYR A 181 13.05 8.25 4.40
N VAL A 182 12.07 8.54 3.55
CA VAL A 182 11.97 9.78 2.78
C VAL A 182 10.60 10.40 2.98
N LYS A 183 10.50 11.72 2.85
CA LYS A 183 9.20 12.40 2.84
C LYS A 183 8.56 12.23 1.47
N LEU A 184 7.32 11.80 1.44
CA LEU A 184 6.60 11.66 0.17
C LEU A 184 6.26 13.02 -0.45
N SER A 185 6.23 14.11 0.34
CA SER A 185 6.08 15.49 -0.17
C SER A 185 7.19 15.89 -1.13
N ASP A 186 8.36 15.27 -1.03
CA ASP A 186 9.52 15.58 -1.86
C ASP A 186 9.46 14.81 -3.19
N LEU A 187 8.44 13.97 -3.38
CA LEU A 187 8.32 13.00 -4.44
C LEU A 187 7.02 13.18 -5.25
N LYS A 188 7.02 12.65 -6.47
CA LYS A 188 5.83 12.48 -7.29
C LYS A 188 5.72 11.03 -7.73
N PHE A 189 4.56 10.42 -7.54
CA PHE A 189 4.33 9.05 -7.99
C PHE A 189 4.56 8.95 -9.50
N LYS A 190 5.42 8.03 -9.94
CA LYS A 190 5.68 7.80 -11.35
C LYS A 190 4.53 6.96 -11.91
N ARG A 191 3.56 7.64 -12.51
CA ARG A 191 2.49 6.95 -13.24
C ARG A 191 3.06 6.33 -14.49
N THR A 192 3.22 5.01 -14.50
CA THR A 192 3.37 4.26 -15.74
C THR A 192 1.97 4.16 -16.35
N TYR A 193 1.68 4.98 -17.36
CA TYR A 193 0.51 4.73 -18.21
C TYR A 193 0.78 3.41 -18.94
N LEU A 194 -0.13 2.43 -18.81
CA LEU A 194 -0.01 1.12 -19.46
C LEU A 194 -0.43 1.15 -20.95
N PHE A 195 -0.56 2.35 -21.54
CA PHE A 195 -0.92 2.54 -22.94
C PHE A 195 -0.09 3.69 -23.52
N ASP A 196 0.97 3.34 -24.25
CA ASP A 196 1.45 4.09 -25.41
C ASP A 196 1.01 3.32 -26.66
#